data_AF-A0A537J694-F1
#
_entry.id   AF-A0A537J694-F1
#
_cell.length_a   1.000
_cell.length_b   1.000
_cell.length_c   1.000
_cell.angle_alpha   90.00
_cell.angle_beta   90.00
_cell.angle_gamma   90.00
#
_symmetry.space_group_name_H-M   'P 1'
#
loop_
_entity.id
_entity.type
_entity.pdbx_description
1 polymer ?
#
loop_
_entity_poly.entity_id
_entity_poly.type
_entity_poly.pdbx_seq_one_letter_code
_entity_poly.pdbx_strand_id
1 'polypeptide(L)' 'MARAAWLVECGRMRYADASVFQRALVAARQAGRIEDVVLLVEHPPVITIGRGGRAANILGRRTS' A
#
# COMPACT_ATOMS: atom_id res chain seq x y z
N MET A 1 -24.48 -1.71 7.42
CA MET A 1 -24.45 -2.85 6.48
C MET A 1 -23.00 -3.14 6.14
N ALA A 2 -22.53 -4.38 6.28
CA ALA A 2 -21.19 -4.77 5.83
C ALA A 2 -21.23 -5.08 4.32
N ARG A 3 -20.22 -4.62 3.56
CA ARG A 3 -20.01 -5.02 2.16
C ARG A 3 -19.03 -6.18 2.12
N ALA A 4 -19.29 -7.16 1.25
CA ALA A 4 -18.36 -8.26 1.01
C ALA A 4 -17.10 -7.74 0.31
N ALA A 5 -15.95 -8.32 0.65
CA ALA A 5 -14.66 -8.01 0.03
C ALA A 5 -13.80 -9.27 -0.05
N TRP A 6 -12.90 -9.33 -1.04
CA TRP A 6 -11.86 -10.35 -1.09
C TRP A 6 -10.75 -10.00 -0.10
N LEU A 7 -10.32 -11.00 0.67
CA LEU A 7 -9.15 -10.90 1.53
C LEU A 7 -7.97 -11.59 0.84
N VAL A 8 -6.87 -10.86 0.63
CA VAL A 8 -5.67 -11.40 -0.03
C VAL A 8 -4.47 -11.25 0.90
N GLU A 9 -3.89 -12.38 1.29
CA GLU A 9 -2.66 -12.43 2.07
C GLU A 9 -1.46 -12.42 1.12
N CYS A 10 -0.72 -11.30 1.10
CA CYS A 10 0.39 -11.05 0.18
C CYS A 10 1.76 -11.45 0.76
N GLY A 11 1.82 -11.84 2.03
CA GLY A 11 3.06 -12.06 2.75
C GLY A 11 3.92 -10.79 2.81
N ARG A 12 5.24 -10.95 2.65
CA ARG A 12 6.20 -9.84 2.74
C ARG A 12 6.67 -9.38 1.37
N MET A 13 6.53 -8.09 1.06
CA MET A 13 7.01 -7.48 -0.20
C MET A 13 7.42 -6.02 -0.06
N ARG A 14 8.17 -5.48 -1.02
CA ARG A 14 8.58 -4.07 -1.00
C ARG A 14 7.35 -3.17 -1.13
N TYR A 15 7.38 -2.02 -0.46
CA TYR A 15 6.31 -1.03 -0.53
C TYR A 15 6.02 -0.58 -1.97
N ALA A 16 7.05 -0.43 -2.81
CA ALA A 16 6.88 -0.02 -4.20
C ALA A 16 6.08 -1.04 -5.02
N ASP A 17 6.34 -2.34 -4.84
CA ASP A 17 5.64 -3.42 -5.55
C ASP A 17 4.17 -3.46 -5.10
N ALA A 18 3.92 -3.37 -3.79
CA ALA A 18 2.57 -3.26 -3.23
C ALA A 18 1.81 -2.04 -3.76
N SER A 19 2.50 -0.90 -3.90
CA SER A 19 1.91 0.34 -4.43
C SER A 19 1.50 0.21 -5.91
N VAL A 20 2.29 -0.49 -6.72
CA VAL A 20 1.92 -0.83 -8.11
C VAL A 20 0.70 -1.74 -8.13
N PHE A 21 0.71 -2.78 -7.29
CA PHE A 21 -0.40 -3.73 -7.21
C PHE A 21 -1.71 -3.05 -6.78
N GLN A 22 -1.66 -2.21 -5.74
CA GLN A 22 -2.78 -1.39 -5.30
C GLN A 22 -3.36 -0.52 -6.42
N ARG A 23 -2.52 0.16 -7.22
CA ARG A 23 -2.99 0.96 -8.36
C ARG A 23 -3.70 0.12 -9.41
N ALA A 24 -3.18 -1.06 -9.72
CA ALA A 24 -3.81 -1.97 -10.67
C ALA A 24 -5.19 -2.46 -10.17
N LEU A 25 -5.29 -2.81 -8.89
CA LEU A 25 -6.56 -3.22 -8.26
C LEU A 25 -7.57 -2.08 -8.23
N VAL A 26 -7.15 -0.86 -7.90
CA VAL A 26 -8.03 0.33 -7.94
C VAL A 26 -8.59 0.54 -9.34
N ALA A 27 -7.74 0.47 -10.37
CA ALA A 27 -8.18 0.60 -11.76
C ALA A 27 -9.15 -0.52 -12.17
N ALA A 28 -8.89 -1.77 -11.77
CA ALA A 28 -9.79 -2.89 -12.03
C ALA A 28 -11.15 -2.73 -11.31
N ARG A 29 -11.13 -2.27 -10.06
CA ARG A 29 -12.32 -2.04 -9.25
C ARG A 29 -13.19 -0.91 -9.79
N GLN A 30 -12.58 0.20 -10.20
CA GLN A 30 -13.26 1.32 -10.84
C GLN A 30 -13.90 0.93 -12.17
N ALA A 31 -13.27 0.01 -12.91
CA ALA A 31 -13.81 -0.57 -14.14
C ALA A 31 -14.86 -1.67 -13.89
N GLY A 32 -15.23 -1.97 -12.64
CA GLY A 32 -16.20 -3.01 -12.30
C GLY A 32 -15.75 -4.44 -12.60
N ARG A 33 -14.44 -4.67 -12.76
CA ARG A 33 -13.88 -6.00 -13.11
C ARG A 33 -13.65 -6.90 -11.90
N ILE A 34 -13.56 -6.32 -10.71
CA ILE A 34 -13.35 -7.03 -9.45
C ILE A 34 -14.20 -6.38 -8.34
N GLU A 35 -14.45 -7.14 -7.28
CA GLU A 35 -15.08 -6.65 -6.06
C GLU A 35 -14.11 -5.84 -5.18
N ASP A 36 -14.61 -5.31 -4.06
CA ASP A 36 -13.77 -4.67 -3.04
C ASP A 36 -12.68 -5.66 -2.55
N VAL A 37 -11.45 -5.19 -2.33
CA VAL A 37 -10.31 -6.02 -1.92
C VAL A 37 -9.61 -5.43 -0.70
N VAL A 38 -9.25 -6.28 0.25
CA VAL A 38 -8.38 -5.98 1.40
C VAL A 38 -7.08 -6.76 1.24
N LEU A 39 -5.96 -6.05 1.16
CA LEU A 39 -4.63 -6.66 1.12
C LEU A 39 -4.03 -6.70 2.52
N LEU A 40 -3.61 -7.89 2.97
CA LEU A 40 -2.77 -8.06 4.14
C LEU A 40 -1.32 -8.26 3.68
N VAL A 41 -0.43 -7.37 4.10
CA VAL A 41 0.95 -7.33 3.62
C VAL A 41 1.91 -6.80 4.68
N GLU A 42 3.10 -7.39 4.72
CA GLU A 42 4.24 -6.91 5.49
C GLU A 42 5.27 -6.26 4.56
N HIS A 43 5.92 -5.18 5.00
CA HIS A 43 6.99 -4.52 4.24
C HIS A 43 8.35 -4.70 4.92
N PRO A 44 9.43 -4.86 4.15
CA PRO A 44 10.77 -4.53 4.64
C PRO A 44 10.79 -3.10 5.23
N PRO A 45 11.72 -2.77 6.16
CA PRO A 45 11.80 -1.46 6.77
C PRO A 45 11.75 -0.33 5.73
N VAL A 46 10.73 0.53 5.84
CA VAL A 46 10.46 1.60 4.89
C VAL A 46 9.82 2.77 5.63
N ILE A 47 10.27 3.99 5.30
CA ILE A 47 9.62 5.22 5.74
C ILE A 47 8.81 5.75 4.56
N THR A 48 7.53 6.06 4.78
CA THR A 48 6.65 6.67 3.78
C THR A 48 6.27 8.08 4.21
N ILE A 49 6.14 8.98 3.24
CA ILE A 49 5.83 10.39 3.49
C ILE A 49 4.55 10.71 2.73
N GLY A 50 3.46 10.90 3.47
CA GLY A 50 2.18 11.31 2.91
C GLY A 50 2.16 12.80 2.51
N ARG A 51 1.02 13.27 2.01
CA ARG A 51 0.85 14.64 1.48
C ARG A 51 1.27 15.77 2.43
N GLY A 52 1.15 15.57 3.75
CA GLY A 52 1.54 16.55 4.76
C GLY A 52 2.94 16.34 5.35
N GLY A 53 3.70 15.37 4.84
CA GLY A 53 5.00 15.03 5.39
C GLY A 53 6.09 16.02 4.97
N ARG A 54 7.00 16.32 5.90
CA ARG A 54 8.10 17.28 5.71
C ARG A 54 9.44 16.60 6.00
N ALA A 55 10.53 17.12 5.45
CA ALA A 55 11.88 16.60 5.73
C ALA A 55 12.22 16.58 7.22
N ALA A 56 11.72 17.56 7.98
CA ALA A 56 11.85 17.62 9.45
C ALA A 56 11.20 16.44 10.19
N ASN A 57 10.30 15.69 9.57
CA ASN A 57 9.70 14.49 10.16
C ASN A 57 10.66 13.29 10.14
N ILE A 58 11.78 13.37 9.41
CA ILE A 58 12.79 12.31 9.35
C ILE A 58 13.90 12.66 10.35
N LEU A 59 13.77 12.12 11.56
CA LEU A 59 14.72 12.32 12.64
C LEU A 59 15.75 11.18 12.61
N GLY A 60 16.73 11.26 11.71
CA GLY A 60 17.77 10.23 11.56
C GLY A 60 18.97 10.71 10.76
N ARG A 61 20.15 10.16 11.07
CA ARG A 61 21.38 10.47 10.33
C ARG A 61 21.36 9.76 8.98
N ARG A 62 21.48 10.50 7.88
CA ARG A 62 21.80 9.93 6.56
C ARG A 62 23.22 9.36 6.62
N THR A 63 23.35 8.06 6.87
CA THR A 63 24.60 7.35 6.61
C THR A 63 24.81 7.38 5.10
N SER A 64 25.85 8.11 4.67
CA SER A 64 26.35 8.09 3.29
C SER A 64 27.12 6.81 3.05
#